data_AF-A0A1I1BJR8-F1
#
_entry.id   AF-A0A1I1BJR8-F1
#
_cell.length_a   1.000
_cell.length_b   1.000
_cell.length_c   1.000
_cell.angle_alpha   90.00
_cell.angle_beta   90.00
_cell.angle_gamma   90.00
#
_symmetry.space_group_name_H-M   'P 1'
#
loop_
_entity.id
_entity.type
_entity.pdbx_description
1 polymer ?
#
loop_
_entity_poly.entity_id
_entity_poly.type
_entity_poly.pdbx_seq_one_letter_code
_entity_poly.pdbx_strand_id
1 'polypeptide(L)'
;MTMDKPVITFQDIIRLNEHDWDRAYEVLNYHLVRGHIVKEVIIGGQVIYHNTSGLQQNELILEQIIPADTIAAEPAIRPKRKRINQG
;
A
#
# COMPACT_ATOMS: atom_id res chain seq x y z
N MET A 1 -19.29 6.33 -18.73
CA MET A 1 -19.03 4.91 -18.39
C MET A 1 -18.10 4.89 -17.20
N THR A 2 -18.66 4.88 -15.99
CA THR A 2 -17.93 4.66 -14.74
C THR A 2 -17.50 3.19 -14.76
N MET A 3 -16.25 2.91 -15.12
CA MET A 3 -15.68 1.60 -14.87
C MET A 3 -15.63 1.43 -13.35
N ASP A 4 -16.45 0.55 -12.79
CA ASP A 4 -16.35 0.06 -11.42
C ASP A 4 -14.98 -0.60 -11.26
N LYS A 5 -13.96 0.21 -11.00
CA LYS A 5 -12.62 -0.28 -10.70
C LYS A 5 -12.72 -1.02 -9.37
N PRO A 6 -12.24 -2.27 -9.28
CA PRO A 6 -12.33 -3.01 -8.04
C PRO A 6 -11.62 -2.23 -6.93
N VAL A 7 -12.39 -1.92 -5.89
CA VAL A 7 -11.86 -1.31 -4.67
C VAL A 7 -11.18 -2.41 -3.87
N ILE A 8 -9.89 -2.23 -3.59
CA ILE A 8 -9.15 -3.11 -2.68
C ILE A 8 -9.09 -2.39 -1.35
N THR A 9 -9.42 -3.08 -0.26
CA THR A 9 -9.19 -2.51 1.08
C THR A 9 -7.83 -2.95 1.60
N PHE A 10 -7.22 -2.15 2.47
CA PHE A 10 -6.00 -2.57 3.15
C PHE A 10 -6.23 -3.83 4.00
N GLN A 11 -7.45 -4.03 4.50
CA GLN A 11 -7.83 -5.24 5.22
C GLN A 11 -7.80 -6.50 4.34
N ASP A 12 -8.12 -6.38 3.05
CA ASP A 12 -8.02 -7.50 2.11
C ASP A 12 -6.56 -7.90 1.89
N ILE A 13 -5.67 -6.90 1.75
CA ILE A 13 -4.22 -7.15 1.62
C ILE A 13 -3.69 -7.82 2.90
N ILE A 14 -4.12 -7.38 4.09
CA ILE A 14 -3.77 -8.02 5.37
C ILE A 14 -4.20 -9.49 5.40
N ARG A 15 -5.43 -9.80 4.96
CA ARG A 15 -5.92 -11.19 4.92
C ARG A 15 -5.10 -12.08 3.98
N LEU A 16 -4.67 -11.53 2.84
CA LEU A 16 -3.85 -12.25 1.87
C LEU A 16 -2.42 -12.49 2.34
N ASN A 17 -1.92 -11.67 3.28
CA ASN A 17 -0.57 -11.77 3.84
C ASN A 17 -0.58 -12.34 5.26
N GLU A 18 -1.39 -13.37 5.51
CA GLU A 18 -1.43 -14.11 6.79
C GLU A 18 -1.75 -13.24 8.02
N HIS A 19 -2.52 -12.17 7.83
CA HIS A 19 -2.79 -11.16 8.86
C HIS A 19 -1.55 -10.39 9.35
N ASP A 20 -0.43 -10.48 8.65
CA ASP A 20 0.78 -9.72 8.92
C ASP A 20 0.63 -8.29 8.35
N TRP A 21 0.65 -7.33 9.27
CA TRP A 21 0.47 -5.92 8.96
C TRP A 21 1.66 -5.33 8.20
N ASP A 22 2.87 -5.76 8.55
CA ASP A 22 4.10 -5.25 7.94
C ASP A 22 4.21 -5.74 6.50
N ARG A 23 3.94 -7.04 6.26
CA ARG A 23 3.91 -7.61 4.91
C ARG A 23 2.87 -6.94 4.03
N ALA A 24 1.66 -6.75 4.55
CA ALA A 24 0.59 -6.09 3.81
C ALA A 24 0.92 -4.62 3.49
N TYR A 25 1.59 -3.93 4.40
CA TYR A 25 2.04 -2.56 4.19
C TYR A 25 3.10 -2.48 3.09
N GLU A 26 4.07 -3.40 3.07
CA GLU A 26 5.08 -3.48 2.01
C GLU A 26 4.46 -3.71 0.63
N VAL A 27 3.50 -4.64 0.52
CA VAL A 27 2.72 -4.88 -0.71
C VAL A 27 2.01 -3.61 -1.16
N LEU A 28 1.29 -2.97 -0.25
CA LEU A 28 0.54 -1.76 -0.55
C LEU A 28 1.49 -0.65 -1.03
N ASN A 29 2.60 -0.45 -0.34
CA ASN A 29 3.58 0.58 -0.68
C ASN A 29 4.22 0.32 -2.05
N TYR A 30 4.59 -0.93 -2.34
CA TYR A 30 5.12 -1.35 -3.63
C TYR A 30 4.18 -0.98 -4.79
N HIS A 31 2.89 -1.27 -4.64
CA HIS A 31 1.89 -0.96 -5.68
C HIS A 31 1.53 0.52 -5.76
N LEU A 32 1.58 1.26 -4.65
CA LEU A 32 1.40 2.71 -4.64
C LEU A 32 2.53 3.41 -5.39
N VAL A 33 3.79 3.03 -5.14
CA VAL A 33 4.97 3.62 -5.80
C VAL A 33 4.95 3.34 -7.32
N ARG A 34 4.49 2.14 -7.72
CA ARG A 34 4.36 1.76 -9.13
C ARG A 34 3.10 2.29 -9.82
N GLY A 35 2.20 2.93 -9.09
CA GLY A 35 0.93 3.44 -9.63
C GLY A 35 -0.07 2.35 -10.03
N HIS A 36 0.11 1.12 -9.53
CA HIS A 36 -0.87 0.04 -9.75
C HIS A 36 -2.10 0.18 -8.85
N ILE A 37 -1.91 0.83 -7.70
CA ILE A 37 -2.94 1.20 -6.76
C ILE A 37 -2.90 2.72 -6.58
N VAL A 38 -4.07 3.36 -6.55
CA VAL A 38 -4.22 4.77 -6.23
C VAL A 38 -4.91 4.92 -4.89
N LYS A 39 -4.31 5.71 -4.00
CA LYS A 39 -4.90 6.09 -2.71
C LYS A 39 -5.85 7.27 -2.90
N GLU A 40 -7.10 7.10 -2.51
CA GLU A 40 -8.10 8.17 -2.45
C GLU A 40 -8.50 8.41 -0.99
N VAL A 41 -8.55 9.68 -0.58
CA VAL A 41 -9.07 10.07 0.75
C VAL A 41 -10.46 10.63 0.54
N ILE A 42 -11.46 9.94 1.05
CA ILE A 42 -12.85 10.37 0.96
C ILE A 42 -13.26 11.20 2.18
N ILE A 43 -14.41 11.86 2.07
CA ILE A 43 -14.99 12.69 3.13
C ILE A 43 -15.13 11.86 4.40
N GLY A 44 -14.71 12.41 5.54
CA GLY A 44 -14.67 11.70 6.83
C GLY A 44 -13.31 11.08 7.17
N GLY A 45 -12.28 11.29 6.35
CA GLY A 45 -10.91 10.83 6.63
C GLY A 45 -10.69 9.34 6.36
N GLN A 46 -11.67 8.66 5.76
CA GLN A 46 -11.53 7.28 5.32
C GLN A 46 -10.66 7.24 4.06
N VAL A 47 -9.80 6.22 4.00
CA VAL A 47 -8.90 5.98 2.88
C VAL A 47 -9.38 4.78 2.11
N ILE A 48 -9.47 4.92 0.79
CA ILE A 48 -9.81 3.86 -0.15
C ILE A 48 -8.63 3.65 -1.10
N TYR A 49 -8.40 2.40 -1.51
CA TYR A 49 -7.38 2.05 -2.47
C TYR A 49 -8.04 1.51 -3.74
N HIS A 50 -7.77 2.16 -4.87
CA HIS A 50 -8.33 1.79 -6.16
C HIS A 50 -7.32 0.94 -6.93
N ASN A 51 -7.75 -0.25 -7.34
CA ASN A 51 -6.98 -1.08 -8.25
C ASN A 51 -7.08 -0.51 -9.67
N THR A 52 -6.07 0.25 -10.10
CA THR A 52 -6.07 0.88 -11.42
C THR A 52 -5.52 -0.03 -12.51
N SER A 53 -4.70 -1.01 -12.13
CA SER A 53 -4.02 -1.91 -13.08
C SER A 53 -4.70 -3.27 -13.26
N GLY A 54 -5.77 -3.56 -12.52
CA GLY A 54 -6.44 -4.87 -12.60
C GLY A 54 -5.67 -5.99 -11.91
N LEU A 55 -4.92 -5.66 -10.84
CA LEU A 55 -4.16 -6.61 -10.02
C LEU A 55 -5.04 -7.77 -9.56
N GLN A 56 -4.50 -8.97 -9.69
CA GLN A 56 -5.08 -10.20 -9.18
C GLN A 56 -4.70 -10.41 -7.70
N GLN A 57 -5.40 -11.29 -6.99
CA GLN A 57 -5.15 -11.53 -5.55
C GLN A 57 -3.73 -12.02 -5.27
N ASN A 58 -3.17 -12.85 -6.16
CA ASN A 58 -1.83 -13.39 -6.01
C ASN A 58 -0.75 -12.30 -6.12
N GLU A 59 -1.02 -11.23 -6.86
CA GLU A 59 -0.17 -10.04 -6.93
C GLU A 59 -0.26 -9.15 -5.69
N LEU A 60 -1.16 -9.44 -4.74
CA LEU A 60 -1.28 -8.72 -3.47
C LEU A 60 -0.63 -9.50 -2.31
N ILE A 61 0.22 -10.48 -2.61
CA ILE A 61 0.94 -11.30 -1.65
C ILE A 61 2.43 -10.98 -1.73
N LEU A 62 3.04 -10.63 -0.60
CA LEU A 62 4.43 -10.15 -0.51
C LEU A 62 5.42 -11.09 -1.20
N GLU A 63 5.31 -12.38 -0.95
CA GLU A 63 6.20 -13.42 -1.48
C GLU A 63 6.15 -13.52 -3.02
N GLN A 64 5.07 -13.06 -3.65
CA GLN A 64 4.92 -13.08 -5.11
C GLN A 64 5.41 -11.80 -5.78
N ILE A 65 5.45 -10.67 -5.06
CA ILE A 65 5.82 -9.36 -5.63
C ILE A 65 7.27 -8.98 -5.37
N ILE A 66 7.83 -9.40 -4.23
CA ILE A 66 9.21 -9.14 -3.86
C ILE A 66 9.94 -10.48 -3.95
N PRO A 67 10.70 -10.75 -5.03
CA PRO A 67 11.67 -11.83 -4.95
C PRO A 67 12.59 -11.52 -3.77
N ALA A 68 12.89 -12.53 -2.94
CA ALA A 68 13.56 -12.42 -1.64
C ALA A 68 14.83 -11.55 -1.63
N ASP A 69 15.42 -11.31 -2.79
CA ASP A 69 16.59 -10.46 -3.00
C ASP A 69 16.32 -8.93 -2.98
N THR A 70 15.05 -8.47 -2.93
CA THR A 70 14.70 -7.04 -3.08
C THR A 70 14.38 -6.30 -1.77
N ILE A 71 14.40 -6.98 -0.61
CA ILE A 71 14.10 -6.37 0.71
C ILE A 71 15.24 -5.43 1.19
N ALA A 72 16.25 -5.17 0.36
CA ALA A 72 17.41 -4.34 0.71
C ALA A 72 17.28 -2.84 0.39
N ALA A 73 16.18 -2.36 -0.19
CA ALA A 73 16.09 -0.96 -0.58
C ALA A 73 14.69 -0.39 -0.34
N GLU A 74 14.48 0.22 0.84
CA GLU A 74 14.33 1.68 0.97
C GLU A 74 13.96 2.00 2.44
N PRO A 75 14.74 2.83 3.17
CA PRO A 75 14.37 3.20 4.52
C PRO A 75 13.14 4.10 4.45
N ALA A 76 12.04 3.65 5.07
CA ALA A 76 10.83 4.42 5.28
C ALA A 76 11.19 5.87 5.66
N ILE A 77 10.88 6.81 4.76
CA ILE A 77 11.02 8.25 5.02
C ILE A 77 9.95 8.60 6.05
N ARG A 78 10.26 8.33 7.33
CA ARG A 78 9.50 8.86 8.45
C ARG A 78 9.81 10.35 8.50
N PRO A 79 8.84 11.25 8.23
CA PRO A 79 9.12 12.68 8.34
C PRO A 79 9.49 12.98 9.80
N LYS A 80 10.77 13.32 10.03
CA LYS A 80 11.23 13.83 11.31
C LYS A 80 10.47 15.12 11.58
N ARG A 81 9.53 15.09 12.52
CA ARG A 81 8.92 16.30 13.09
C ARG A 81 10.06 17.17 13.65
N LYS A 82 10.39 18.27 12.97
CA LYS A 82 11.25 19.33 13.51
C LYS A 82 10.53 19.91 14.73
N ARG A 83 11.02 19.62 15.94
CA ARG A 83 10.65 20.40 17.13
C ARG A 83 11.33 21.75 16.98
N ILE A 84 10.55 22.78 16.69
CA ILE A 84 11.00 24.18 16.75
C ILE A 84 11.01 24.53 18.24
N ASN A 85 12.17 24.57 18.87
CA ASN A 85 12.34 25.26 20.15
C ASN A 85 12.73 26.70 19.80
N GLN A 86 11.78 27.63 19.89
CA GLN A 86 12.09 29.06 19.97
C GLN A 86 12.58 29.32 21.40
N GLY A 87 13.82 29.80 21.51
CA GLY A 87 14.40 30.43 22.69
C GLY A 87 14.82 31.84 22.35
#